data_AF-A0A9E6F7T9-F1
#
_entry.id   AF-A0A9E6F7T9-F1
#
_cell.length_a   1.000
_cell.length_b   1.000
_cell.length_c   1.000
_cell.angle_alpha   90.00
_cell.angle_beta   90.00
_cell.angle_gamma   90.00
#
_symmetry.space_group_name_H-M   'P 1'
#
loop_
_entity.id
_entity.type
_entity.pdbx_description
1 polymer ?
#
loop_
_entity_poly.entity_id
_entity_poly.type
_entity_poly.pdbx_seq_one_letter_code
_entity_poly.pdbx_strand_id
1 'polypeptide(L)'
;MKKQVLLIMLAVLFATACSDNNSSNSETKTVSDALALVSPTDSSEVVLTAADNLVMKWHPATDLSGTLIYTVVLDKDRDFSESNGSVLRADVLNDTSLVVPYSAVSSLPAFQSTTVDTLYYAVYAKSSSATLRSKNVFRFTLKLQ
;
A
#
# COMPACT_ATOMS: atom_id res chain seq x y z
N MET A 1 46.69 -57.67 29.33
CA MET A 1 45.82 -57.81 28.14
C MET A 1 44.38 -57.50 28.53
N LYS A 2 43.80 -56.42 27.99
CA LYS A 2 42.42 -56.29 27.47
C LYS A 2 42.09 -54.79 27.38
N LYS A 3 42.06 -54.32 26.14
CA LYS A 3 41.54 -53.02 25.72
C LYS A 3 40.03 -53.01 25.94
N GLN A 4 39.47 -51.92 26.44
CA GLN A 4 38.11 -51.52 26.09
C GLN A 4 38.11 -50.04 25.74
N VAL A 5 37.96 -49.81 24.45
CA VAL A 5 37.62 -48.54 23.81
C VAL A 5 36.14 -48.31 24.07
N LEU A 6 35.75 -47.12 24.55
CA LEU A 6 34.35 -46.72 24.57
C LEU A 6 34.19 -45.25 24.19
N LEU A 7 33.57 -45.10 23.01
CA LEU A 7 32.75 -44.03 22.46
C LEU A 7 33.00 -42.58 22.90
N ILE A 8 33.47 -41.77 21.94
CA ILE A 8 33.24 -40.33 21.90
C ILE A 8 31.77 -40.11 21.54
N MET A 9 30.98 -39.60 22.49
CA MET A 9 29.59 -39.20 22.26
C MET A 9 29.59 -37.85 21.53
N LEU A 10 29.11 -37.84 20.29
CA LEU A 10 28.90 -36.66 19.46
C LEU A 10 27.66 -35.91 19.99
N ALA A 11 27.86 -34.84 20.74
CA ALA A 11 26.79 -33.93 21.16
C ALA A 11 26.48 -32.97 20.00
N VAL A 12 25.41 -33.27 19.26
CA VAL A 12 24.80 -32.33 18.30
C VAL A 12 24.10 -31.26 19.12
N LEU A 13 24.70 -30.07 19.22
CA LEU A 13 24.05 -28.87 19.73
C LEU A 13 22.97 -28.46 18.72
N PHE A 14 21.71 -28.76 19.03
CA PHE A 14 20.59 -28.12 18.38
C PHE A 14 20.63 -26.64 18.74
N ALA A 15 21.08 -25.80 17.80
CA ALA A 15 20.87 -24.38 17.86
C ALA A 15 19.36 -24.14 17.88
N THR A 16 18.84 -23.71 19.02
CA THR A 16 17.52 -23.11 19.11
C THR A 16 17.59 -21.78 18.37
N ALA A 17 17.29 -21.80 17.07
CA ALA A 17 16.87 -20.60 16.39
C ALA A 17 15.50 -20.25 17.00
N CYS A 18 15.52 -19.41 18.04
CA CYS A 18 14.39 -18.54 18.32
C CYS A 18 14.25 -17.67 17.08
N SER A 19 13.49 -18.17 16.11
CA SER A 19 12.93 -17.33 15.07
C SER A 19 12.10 -16.31 15.82
N ASP A 20 12.57 -15.07 15.83
CA ASP A 20 11.81 -13.91 16.25
C ASP A 20 10.47 -14.00 15.56
N ASN A 21 9.46 -14.46 16.30
CA ASN A 21 8.08 -14.35 15.90
C ASN A 21 7.74 -12.89 16.17
N ASN A 22 8.34 -12.01 15.37
CA ASN A 22 7.86 -10.65 15.17
C ASN A 22 6.52 -10.87 14.48
N SER A 23 5.50 -11.10 15.31
CA SER A 23 4.12 -10.88 14.95
C SER A 23 4.06 -9.39 14.63
N SER A 24 4.45 -9.06 13.40
CA SER A 24 3.94 -7.91 12.70
C SER A 24 2.44 -8.07 12.81
N ASN A 25 1.87 -7.41 13.83
CA ASN A 25 0.44 -7.20 13.95
C ASN A 25 -0.01 -6.82 12.56
N SER A 26 -0.66 -7.76 11.88
CA SER A 26 -1.46 -7.45 10.72
C SER A 26 -2.53 -6.55 11.30
N GLU A 27 -2.30 -5.24 11.26
CA GLU A 27 -3.25 -4.24 11.72
C GLU A 27 -4.53 -4.55 10.96
N THR A 28 -5.53 -5.08 11.67
CA THR A 28 -6.81 -5.42 11.07
C THR A 28 -7.38 -4.15 10.48
N LYS A 29 -7.30 -4.04 9.15
CA LYS A 29 -7.76 -2.88 8.39
C LYS A 29 -9.27 -2.79 8.57
N THR A 30 -9.72 -1.77 9.29
CA THR A 30 -11.16 -1.53 9.47
C THR A 30 -11.62 -0.57 8.38
N VAL A 31 -12.74 -0.91 7.73
CA VAL A 31 -13.36 -0.02 6.75
C VAL A 31 -14.05 1.12 7.50
N SER A 32 -13.69 2.36 7.20
CA SER A 32 -14.26 3.55 7.87
C SER A 32 -15.10 4.38 6.90
N ASP A 33 -16.30 4.74 7.35
CA ASP A 33 -17.22 5.62 6.65
C ASP A 33 -16.74 7.09 6.65
N ALA A 34 -15.92 7.49 7.64
CA ALA A 34 -15.36 8.83 7.72
C ALA A 34 -14.25 9.05 6.67
N LEU A 35 -13.50 7.99 6.33
CA LEU A 35 -12.46 8.02 5.29
C LEU A 35 -13.08 7.77 3.91
N ALA A 36 -13.79 8.77 3.39
CA ALA A 36 -14.40 8.72 2.07
C ALA A 36 -13.48 9.33 0.99
N LEU A 37 -13.47 8.72 -0.20
CA LEU A 37 -12.72 9.22 -1.36
C LEU A 37 -13.48 10.37 -2.03
N VAL A 38 -12.75 11.37 -2.52
CA VAL A 38 -13.32 12.59 -3.14
C VAL A 38 -12.94 12.71 -4.61
N SER A 39 -11.68 12.48 -4.95
CA SER A 39 -11.17 12.61 -6.32
C SER A 39 -10.02 11.64 -6.57
N PRO A 40 -9.87 11.06 -7.78
CA PRO A 40 -10.89 11.02 -8.85
C PRO A 40 -12.15 10.29 -8.39
N THR A 41 -13.33 10.61 -8.93
CA THR A 41 -14.59 9.95 -8.51
C THR A 41 -14.76 8.58 -9.17
N ASP A 42 -15.62 7.73 -8.61
CA ASP A 42 -15.92 6.43 -9.20
C ASP A 42 -16.47 6.56 -10.63
N SER A 43 -15.99 5.69 -11.51
CA SER A 43 -16.24 5.65 -12.95
C SER A 43 -15.94 6.95 -13.72
N SER A 44 -15.12 7.85 -13.16
CA SER A 44 -14.67 9.05 -13.87
C SER A 44 -13.59 8.76 -14.91
N GLU A 45 -13.43 9.70 -15.85
CA GLU A 45 -12.29 9.75 -16.76
C GLU A 45 -11.41 10.95 -16.40
N VAL A 46 -10.11 10.69 -16.23
CA VAL A 46 -9.07 11.68 -15.98
C VAL A 46 -8.15 11.71 -17.19
N VAL A 47 -8.05 12.87 -17.84
CA VAL A 47 -7.12 13.10 -18.94
C VAL A 47 -6.03 14.02 -18.44
N LEU A 48 -4.77 13.62 -18.59
CA LEU A 48 -3.62 14.43 -18.23
C LEU A 48 -2.79 14.72 -19.47
N THR A 49 -2.43 15.98 -19.63
CA THR A 49 -1.39 16.47 -20.54
C THR A 49 -0.11 16.75 -19.77
N ALA A 50 1.00 17.04 -20.47
CA ALA A 50 2.30 17.31 -19.85
C ALA A 50 2.34 18.45 -18.81
N ALA A 51 1.34 19.34 -18.80
CA ALA A 51 1.22 20.43 -17.82
C ALA A 51 0.36 20.08 -16.60
N ASP A 52 -0.34 18.94 -16.64
CA ASP A 52 -1.31 18.55 -15.61
C ASP A 52 -0.67 17.75 -14.47
N ASN A 53 -1.44 17.60 -13.38
CA ASN A 53 -1.10 16.72 -12.27
C ASN A 53 -2.28 15.79 -11.98
N LEU A 54 -1.99 14.53 -11.65
CA LEU A 54 -2.99 13.66 -11.05
C LEU A 54 -3.20 14.11 -9.60
N VAL A 55 -4.43 14.49 -9.25
CA VAL A 55 -4.78 14.94 -7.90
C VAL A 55 -5.76 13.98 -7.26
N MET A 56 -5.30 13.28 -6.24
CA MET A 56 -6.09 12.39 -5.41
C MET A 56 -6.48 13.10 -4.11
N LYS A 57 -7.75 13.02 -3.71
CA LYS A 57 -8.29 13.67 -2.51
C LYS A 57 -9.23 12.75 -1.75
N TRP A 58 -9.24 12.89 -0.44
CA TRP A 58 -10.10 12.13 0.48
C TRP A 58 -10.54 13.01 1.65
N HIS A 59 -11.51 12.54 2.43
CA HIS A 59 -11.88 13.16 3.69
C HIS A 59 -10.94 12.72 4.82
N PRO A 60 -10.67 13.58 5.83
CA PRO A 60 -9.87 13.19 6.99
C PRO A 60 -10.46 11.97 7.70
N ALA A 61 -9.60 11.08 8.19
CA ALA A 61 -10.00 9.98 9.06
C ALA A 61 -10.29 10.48 10.47
N THR A 62 -11.47 11.08 10.70
CA THR A 62 -11.87 11.68 11.99
C THR A 62 -12.00 10.68 13.14
N ASP A 63 -12.07 9.39 12.81
CA ASP A 63 -12.10 8.30 13.79
C ASP A 63 -10.72 8.00 14.39
N LEU A 64 -9.66 8.59 13.83
CA LEU A 64 -8.28 8.48 14.33
C LEU A 64 -7.82 9.80 14.92
N SER A 65 -6.89 9.71 15.87
CA SER A 65 -6.27 10.85 16.54
C SER A 65 -4.76 10.81 16.44
N GLY A 66 -4.12 11.98 16.60
CA GLY A 66 -2.67 12.11 16.60
C GLY A 66 -2.10 12.24 15.18
N THR A 67 -0.83 11.90 15.02
CA THR A 67 -0.16 11.91 13.72
C THR A 67 -0.70 10.80 12.84
N LEU A 68 -1.19 11.17 11.66
CA LEU A 68 -1.74 10.27 10.67
C LEU A 68 -0.82 10.19 9.45
N ILE A 69 -0.55 8.98 9.00
CA ILE A 69 0.06 8.69 7.71
C ILE A 69 -1.04 8.16 6.81
N TYR A 70 -1.30 8.84 5.71
CA TYR A 70 -2.21 8.38 4.67
C TYR A 70 -1.40 7.71 3.58
N THR A 71 -1.63 6.41 3.37
CA THR A 71 -1.08 5.68 2.23
C THR A 71 -2.10 5.64 1.11
N VAL A 72 -1.81 6.33 0.02
CA VAL A 72 -2.56 6.28 -1.22
C VAL A 72 -2.09 5.08 -2.04
N VAL A 73 -3.04 4.26 -2.49
CA VAL A 73 -2.76 3.10 -3.34
C VAL A 73 -3.56 3.22 -4.63
N LEU A 74 -2.86 3.11 -5.75
CA LEU A 74 -3.41 3.06 -7.09
C LEU A 74 -2.92 1.78 -7.76
N ASP A 75 -3.82 1.05 -8.39
CA ASP A 75 -3.50 -0.28 -8.92
C ASP A 75 -4.42 -0.65 -10.09
N LYS A 76 -4.02 -1.62 -10.93
CA LYS A 76 -4.89 -2.22 -11.95
C LYS A 76 -5.78 -3.32 -11.35
N ASP A 77 -5.43 -3.84 -10.18
CA ASP A 77 -6.21 -4.81 -9.42
C ASP A 77 -7.03 -4.14 -8.30
N ARG A 78 -8.31 -4.49 -8.19
CA ARG A 78 -9.22 -3.97 -7.16
C ARG A 78 -8.85 -4.44 -5.76
N ASP A 79 -8.28 -5.63 -5.67
CA ASP A 79 -7.96 -6.26 -4.39
C ASP A 79 -6.58 -5.82 -3.86
N PHE A 80 -5.84 -5.03 -4.64
CA PHE A 80 -4.52 -4.49 -4.30
C PHE A 80 -3.55 -5.60 -3.87
N SER A 81 -3.54 -6.72 -4.61
CA SER A 81 -2.68 -7.86 -4.30
C SER A 81 -1.20 -7.48 -4.36
N GLU A 82 -0.49 -7.68 -3.26
CA GLU A 82 0.94 -7.40 -3.15
C GLU A 82 1.79 -8.24 -4.12
N SER A 83 1.25 -9.35 -4.64
CA SER A 83 1.93 -10.23 -5.59
C SER A 83 2.23 -9.58 -6.94
N ASN A 84 1.39 -8.63 -7.37
CA ASN A 84 1.51 -7.97 -8.67
C ASN A 84 2.19 -6.60 -8.56
N GLY A 85 2.37 -6.10 -7.32
CA GLY A 85 2.83 -4.74 -7.04
C GLY A 85 1.79 -3.68 -7.41
N SER A 86 1.72 -2.60 -6.62
CA SER A 86 0.84 -1.48 -6.96
C SER A 86 1.45 -0.57 -8.01
N VAL A 87 0.61 0.01 -8.87
CA VAL A 87 1.01 1.01 -9.87
C VAL A 87 1.62 2.24 -9.19
N LEU A 88 0.99 2.70 -8.11
CA LEU A 88 1.52 3.75 -7.25
C LEU A 88 1.14 3.44 -5.80
N ARG A 89 2.12 3.60 -4.91
CA ARG A 89 1.93 3.63 -3.46
C ARG A 89 2.71 4.80 -2.89
N ALA A 90 2.03 5.70 -2.20
CA ALA A 90 2.68 6.90 -1.66
C ALA A 90 2.08 7.28 -0.30
N ASP A 91 2.96 7.69 0.60
CA ASP A 91 2.60 8.13 1.94
C ASP A 91 2.54 9.65 2.02
N VAL A 92 1.52 10.15 2.70
CA VAL A 92 1.28 11.56 2.94
C VAL A 92 1.05 11.77 4.43
N LEU A 93 1.80 12.69 5.03
CA LEU A 93 1.72 12.97 6.47
C LEU A 93 0.68 14.06 6.76
N ASN A 94 -0.36 13.73 7.53
CA ASN A 94 -1.39 14.67 8.02
C ASN A 94 -2.08 15.53 6.94
N ASP A 95 -2.00 15.17 5.67
CA ASP A 95 -2.68 15.85 4.57
C ASP A 95 -3.67 14.90 3.89
N THR A 96 -4.69 15.48 3.27
CA THR A 96 -5.84 14.80 2.67
C THR A 96 -5.82 14.83 1.15
N SER A 97 -4.66 15.13 0.59
CA SER A 97 -4.44 15.13 -0.84
C SER A 97 -3.06 14.61 -1.21
N LEU A 98 -2.98 14.02 -2.40
CA LEU A 98 -1.73 13.66 -3.06
C LEU A 98 -1.75 14.23 -4.47
N VAL A 99 -0.73 15.01 -4.80
CA VAL A 99 -0.50 15.57 -6.14
C VAL A 99 0.67 14.84 -6.76
N VAL A 100 0.42 14.18 -7.90
CA VAL A 100 1.44 13.44 -8.64
C VAL A 100 1.64 14.12 -10.00
N PRO A 101 2.82 14.69 -10.28
CA PRO A 101 3.09 15.34 -11.55
C PRO A 101 2.94 14.39 -12.74
N TYR A 102 2.50 14.91 -13.89
CA TYR A 102 2.41 14.12 -15.13
C TYR A 102 3.69 13.32 -15.41
N SER A 103 4.86 13.97 -15.28
CA SER A 103 6.15 13.33 -15.53
C SER A 103 6.42 12.12 -14.63
N ALA A 104 5.97 12.17 -13.38
CA ALA A 104 6.06 11.05 -12.46
C ALA A 104 5.08 9.94 -12.88
N VAL A 105 3.83 10.28 -13.16
CA VAL A 105 2.81 9.33 -13.63
C VAL A 105 3.25 8.62 -14.92
N SER A 106 3.68 9.37 -15.93
CA SER A 106 4.11 8.83 -17.23
C SER A 106 5.37 7.98 -17.16
N SER A 107 6.16 8.12 -16.10
CA SER A 107 7.37 7.31 -15.89
C SER A 107 7.12 5.98 -15.19
N LEU A 108 5.93 5.77 -14.61
CA LEU A 108 5.61 4.52 -13.95
C LEU A 108 5.61 3.38 -14.97
N PRO A 109 6.17 2.20 -14.65
CA PRO A 109 6.27 1.06 -15.58
C PRO A 109 4.93 0.65 -16.20
N ALA A 110 3.84 0.88 -15.47
CA ALA A 110 2.48 0.56 -15.87
C ALA A 110 1.91 1.44 -17.01
N PHE A 111 2.52 2.60 -17.30
CA PHE A 111 2.01 3.61 -18.24
C PHE A 111 2.97 3.95 -19.38
N GLN A 112 3.94 3.07 -19.67
CA GLN A 112 4.89 3.30 -20.76
C GLN A 112 4.21 3.11 -22.13
N SER A 113 3.84 4.24 -22.76
CA SER A 113 3.22 4.44 -24.09
C SER A 113 1.74 4.83 -24.02
N THR A 114 1.38 6.08 -24.36
CA THR A 114 0.02 6.64 -24.58
C THR A 114 -1.10 5.70 -24.13
N THR A 115 -1.22 5.52 -22.81
CA THR A 115 -2.02 4.44 -22.24
C THR A 115 -3.33 4.99 -21.72
N VAL A 116 -4.41 4.30 -22.06
CA VAL A 116 -5.71 4.43 -21.40
C VAL A 116 -5.81 3.24 -20.46
N ASP A 117 -5.81 3.49 -19.17
CA ASP A 117 -5.84 2.44 -18.16
C ASP A 117 -7.01 2.64 -17.21
N THR A 118 -7.63 1.55 -16.81
CA THR A 118 -8.60 1.54 -15.73
C THR A 118 -7.89 1.18 -14.43
N LEU A 119 -8.03 2.05 -13.43
CA LEU A 119 -7.30 1.97 -12.17
C LEU A 119 -8.26 1.97 -11.00
N TYR A 120 -7.88 1.26 -9.94
CA TYR A 120 -8.54 1.24 -8.65
C TYR A 120 -7.74 2.08 -7.67
N TYR A 121 -8.44 2.92 -6.91
CA TYR A 121 -7.89 3.86 -5.94
C TYR A 121 -8.51 3.61 -4.57
N ALA A 122 -7.64 3.51 -3.56
CA ALA A 122 -8.01 3.46 -2.15
C ALA A 122 -7.01 4.25 -1.31
N VAL A 123 -7.44 4.65 -0.11
CA VAL A 123 -6.59 5.30 0.89
C VAL A 123 -6.63 4.49 2.17
N TYR A 124 -5.46 4.33 2.78
CA TYR A 124 -5.32 3.78 4.12
C TYR A 124 -4.85 4.90 5.05
N ALA A 125 -5.50 5.09 6.19
CA ALA A 125 -5.06 6.03 7.22
C ALA A 125 -4.50 5.24 8.39
N LYS A 126 -3.25 5.50 8.75
CA LYS A 126 -2.56 4.85 9.85
C LYS A 126 -2.24 5.85 10.95
N SER A 127 -2.53 5.47 12.18
CA SER A 127 -2.11 6.15 13.41
C SER A 127 -1.30 5.17 14.28
N SER A 128 -0.89 5.59 15.47
CA SER A 128 -0.28 4.67 16.44
C SER A 128 -1.26 3.65 17.02
N SER A 129 -2.56 3.89 16.93
CA SER A 129 -3.60 3.04 17.56
C SER A 129 -4.32 2.12 16.57
N ALA A 130 -4.41 2.50 15.30
CA ALA A 130 -5.16 1.75 14.30
C ALA A 130 -4.81 2.13 12.86
N THR A 131 -5.19 1.24 11.94
CA THR A 131 -5.19 1.47 10.50
C THR A 131 -6.60 1.31 9.94
N LEU A 132 -7.09 2.36 9.27
CA LEU A 132 -8.36 2.39 8.57
C LEU A 132 -8.13 2.30 7.06
N ARG A 133 -9.09 1.72 6.36
CA ARG A 133 -9.18 1.76 4.89
C ARG A 133 -10.39 2.60 4.51
N SER A 134 -10.28 3.32 3.40
CA SER A 134 -11.41 4.02 2.80
C SER A 134 -12.59 3.10 2.56
N LYS A 135 -13.80 3.60 2.83
CA LYS A 135 -15.06 2.85 2.59
C LYS A 135 -15.14 2.31 1.18
N ASN A 136 -14.84 3.20 0.24
CA ASN A 136 -14.94 2.93 -1.18
C ASN A 136 -13.58 2.59 -1.76
N VAL A 137 -13.62 1.79 -2.83
CA VAL A 137 -12.57 1.71 -3.83
C VAL A 137 -13.15 2.34 -5.07
N PHE A 138 -12.56 3.44 -5.53
CA PHE A 138 -13.00 4.09 -6.75
C PHE A 138 -12.26 3.50 -7.94
N ARG A 139 -13.00 3.21 -9.00
CA ARG A 139 -12.47 2.77 -10.28
C ARG A 139 -12.56 3.93 -11.26
N PHE A 140 -11.46 4.39 -11.85
CA PHE A 140 -11.49 5.46 -12.85
C PHE A 140 -10.59 5.14 -14.03
N THR A 141 -10.80 5.80 -15.15
CA THR A 141 -9.96 5.69 -16.33
C THR A 141 -8.97 6.84 -16.37
N LEU A 142 -7.69 6.54 -16.53
CA LEU A 142 -6.61 7.52 -16.71
C LEU A 142 -6.12 7.48 -18.15
N LYS A 143 -6.06 8.65 -18.79
CA LYS A 143 -5.49 8.83 -20.14
C LYS A 143 -4.34 9.80 -20.09
N LEU A 144 -3.18 9.38 -20.58
CA LEU A 144 -2.02 10.26 -20.77
C LEU A 144 -1.94 10.70 -22.23
N GLN A 145 -1.81 12.01 -22.45
CA GLN A 145 -1.71 12.65 -23.77
C GLN A 145 -0.39 13.40 -23.93
#